data_AF-A0A661X1S4-F1
#
_entry.id   AF-A0A661X1S4-F1
#
_cell.length_a   1.000
_cell.length_b   1.000
_cell.length_c   1.000
_cell.angle_alpha   90.00
_cell.angle_beta   90.00
_cell.angle_gamma   90.00
#
_symmetry.space_group_name_H-M   'P 1'
#
loop_
_entity.id
_entity.type
_entity.pdbx_description
1 polymer ?
#
loop_
_entity_poly.entity_id
_entity_poly.type
_entity_poly.pdbx_seq_one_letter_code
_entity_poly.pdbx_strand_id
1 'polypeptide(L)'
;MDSGELIWKKEVNGEESFFSLHGGKIFVSSSYLEFLDAETGNKIWENLGVGTYNKPVYDNDKLYCGFMMFYCVNAETGEILWSYNPEKEPKENDWAWIYSTPVIYKGRAYFGSGNTYVYCLNIERS
;
A
#
# COMPACT_ATOMS: atom_id res chain seq x y z
N MET A 1 -6.06 -18.80 -30.99
CA MET A 1 -5.14 -18.29 -29.96
C MET A 1 -5.82 -18.59 -28.65
N ASP A 2 -5.38 -19.64 -27.97
CA ASP A 2 -5.91 -20.01 -26.67
C ASP A 2 -5.06 -19.29 -25.63
N SER A 3 -5.57 -18.20 -25.06
CA SER A 3 -4.92 -17.53 -23.93
C SER A 3 -5.98 -16.91 -23.03
N GLY A 4 -5.83 -17.14 -21.72
CA GLY A 4 -6.82 -16.88 -20.68
C GLY A 4 -6.96 -18.02 -19.66
N GLU A 5 -6.10 -19.04 -19.72
CA GLU A 5 -6.09 -20.14 -18.74
C GLU A 5 -5.69 -19.65 -17.35
N LEU A 6 -6.40 -20.14 -16.33
CA LEU A 6 -6.11 -19.86 -14.93
C LEU A 6 -4.84 -20.61 -14.49
N ILE A 7 -3.77 -19.89 -14.18
CA ILE A 7 -2.54 -20.47 -13.62
C ILE A 7 -2.70 -20.73 -12.12
N TRP A 8 -3.08 -19.71 -11.36
CA TRP A 8 -3.38 -19.82 -9.93
C TRP A 8 -4.42 -18.80 -9.50
N LYS A 9 -5.13 -19.09 -8.41
CA LYS A 9 -5.96 -18.14 -7.66
C LYS A 9 -5.69 -18.29 -6.18
N LYS A 10 -5.67 -17.18 -5.46
CA LYS A 10 -5.44 -17.13 -4.02
C LYS A 10 -6.53 -16.29 -3.38
N GLU A 11 -7.17 -16.82 -2.35
CA GLU A 11 -8.01 -16.03 -1.47
C GLU A 11 -7.09 -15.20 -0.56
N VAL A 12 -7.36 -13.89 -0.53
CA VAL A 12 -6.66 -12.91 0.31
C VAL A 12 -7.64 -12.39 1.35
N ASN A 13 -7.12 -11.82 2.42
CA ASN A 13 -7.95 -11.44 3.56
C ASN A 13 -8.67 -10.12 3.30
N GLY A 14 -9.93 -9.98 3.71
CA GLY A 14 -10.71 -8.75 3.55
C GLY A 14 -11.71 -8.78 2.41
N GLU A 15 -12.47 -7.69 2.26
CA GLU A 15 -13.58 -7.60 1.29
C GLU A 15 -13.12 -7.11 -0.09
N GLU A 16 -12.13 -6.23 -0.11
CA GLU A 16 -11.52 -5.69 -1.32
C GLU A 16 -10.00 -5.89 -1.27
N SER A 17 -9.38 -6.04 -2.44
CA SER A 17 -7.94 -6.11 -2.56
C SER A 17 -7.42 -5.25 -3.70
N PHE A 18 -6.33 -4.54 -3.42
CA PHE A 18 -5.56 -3.78 -4.39
C PHE A 18 -4.16 -4.38 -4.44
N PHE A 19 -3.49 -4.33 -5.59
CA PHE A 19 -2.15 -4.89 -5.67
C PHE A 19 -1.21 -4.13 -6.61
N SER A 20 0.07 -4.32 -6.37
CA SER A 20 1.15 -4.01 -7.30
C SER A 20 2.05 -5.21 -7.50
N LEU A 21 2.69 -5.29 -8.68
CA LEU A 21 3.63 -6.34 -9.04
C LEU A 21 4.99 -5.68 -9.30
N HIS A 22 6.03 -6.14 -8.61
CA HIS A 22 7.40 -5.71 -8.86
C HIS A 22 8.38 -6.85 -8.57
N GLY A 23 9.32 -7.09 -9.47
CA GLY A 23 10.40 -8.06 -9.25
C GLY A 23 9.93 -9.48 -8.90
N GLY A 24 8.83 -9.95 -9.50
CA GLY A 24 8.27 -11.27 -9.22
C GLY A 24 7.46 -11.37 -7.91
N LYS A 25 7.19 -10.25 -7.25
CA LYS A 25 6.41 -10.18 -6.00
C LYS A 25 5.14 -9.38 -6.20
N ILE A 26 4.02 -9.91 -5.70
CA ILE A 26 2.73 -9.23 -5.66
C ILE A 26 2.52 -8.69 -4.26
N PHE A 27 2.33 -7.38 -4.14
CA PHE A 27 2.05 -6.67 -2.91
C PHE A 27 0.56 -6.41 -2.83
N VAL A 28 -0.14 -7.10 -1.95
CA VAL A 28 -1.60 -7.03 -1.81
C VAL A 28 -1.96 -6.19 -0.60
N SER A 29 -2.76 -5.15 -0.83
CA SER A 29 -3.38 -4.34 0.20
C SER A 29 -4.85 -4.70 0.35
N SER A 30 -5.23 -5.04 1.57
CA SER A 30 -6.61 -5.33 1.97
C SER A 30 -6.78 -4.98 3.47
N SER A 31 -7.38 -5.85 4.29
CA SER A 31 -7.37 -5.65 5.75
C SER A 31 -5.96 -5.49 6.33
N TYR A 32 -4.97 -6.10 5.67
CA TYR A 32 -3.56 -5.94 5.98
C TYR A 32 -2.71 -6.07 4.71
N LEU A 33 -1.39 -6.02 4.86
CA LEU A 33 -0.46 -6.10 3.75
C LEU A 33 0.07 -7.54 3.58
N GLU A 34 -0.17 -8.16 2.42
CA GLU A 34 0.28 -9.53 2.09
C GLU A 34 1.21 -9.54 0.87
N PHE A 35 2.20 -10.43 0.89
CA PHE A 35 3.21 -10.52 -0.18
C PHE A 35 3.20 -11.91 -0.75
N LEU A 36 2.98 -11.99 -2.05
CA LEU A 36 2.87 -13.26 -2.76
C LEU A 36 3.97 -13.38 -3.80
N ASP A 37 4.45 -14.61 -3.99
CA ASP A 37 5.25 -14.98 -5.14
C ASP A 37 4.36 -14.96 -6.40
N ALA A 38 4.78 -14.24 -7.43
CA ALA A 38 3.94 -14.02 -8.62
C ALA A 38 3.75 -15.29 -9.48
N GLU A 39 4.68 -16.22 -9.42
CA GLU A 39 4.62 -17.47 -10.21
C GLU A 39 3.68 -18.48 -9.57
N THR A 40 3.68 -18.55 -8.23
CA THR A 40 2.98 -19.59 -7.48
C THR A 40 1.75 -19.10 -6.71
N GLY A 41 1.62 -17.79 -6.48
CA GLY A 41 0.60 -17.20 -5.61
C GLY A 41 0.81 -17.51 -4.12
N ASN A 42 1.94 -18.11 -3.75
CA ASN A 42 2.24 -18.46 -2.37
C ASN A 42 2.64 -17.24 -1.55
N LYS A 43 2.16 -17.17 -0.31
CA LYS A 43 2.51 -16.09 0.61
C LYS A 43 3.98 -16.20 1.02
N ILE A 44 4.73 -15.14 0.75
CA ILE A 44 6.12 -14.94 1.19
C ILE A 44 6.12 -14.40 2.62
N TRP A 45 5.34 -13.33 2.87
CA TRP A 45 5.18 -12.73 4.19
C TRP A 45 3.87 -11.94 4.31
N GLU A 46 3.51 -11.54 5.53
CA GLU A 46 2.43 -10.58 5.80
C GLU A 46 2.80 -9.57 6.90
N ASN A 47 2.16 -8.41 6.87
CA ASN A 47 2.23 -7.42 7.95
C ASN A 47 0.82 -7.00 8.38
N LEU A 48 0.41 -7.51 9.55
CA LEU A 48 -0.90 -7.25 10.16
C LEU A 48 -1.05 -5.84 10.77
N GLY A 49 0.05 -5.10 10.91
CA GLY A 49 0.07 -3.74 11.46
C GLY A 49 -0.16 -2.63 10.44
N VAL A 50 -0.28 -2.98 9.15
CA VAL A 50 -0.50 -2.04 8.04
C VAL A 50 -1.90 -2.26 7.49
N GLY A 51 -2.88 -1.54 8.02
CA GLY A 51 -4.23 -1.48 7.43
C GLY A 51 -4.21 -0.58 6.20
N THR A 52 -4.56 -1.11 5.03
CA THR A 52 -4.39 -0.40 3.76
C THR A 52 -5.51 -0.71 2.76
N TYR A 53 -6.18 0.33 2.27
CA TYR A 53 -7.32 0.19 1.36
C TYR A 53 -7.07 0.88 0.02
N ASN A 54 -5.80 0.95 -0.37
CA ASN A 54 -5.39 1.50 -1.66
C ASN A 54 -4.28 0.65 -2.29
N LYS A 55 -3.98 0.94 -3.56
CA LYS A 55 -2.91 0.26 -4.29
C LYS A 55 -1.54 0.67 -3.71
N PRO A 56 -0.73 -0.29 -3.20
CA PRO A 56 0.62 0.01 -2.75
C PRO A 56 1.53 0.39 -3.92
N VAL A 57 2.38 1.40 -3.72
CA VAL A 57 3.32 1.89 -4.73
C VAL A 57 4.74 1.56 -4.34
N TYR A 58 5.44 0.84 -5.21
CA TYR A 58 6.85 0.49 -5.04
C TYR A 58 7.75 1.61 -5.56
N ASP A 59 8.76 2.01 -4.78
CA ASP A 59 9.86 2.88 -5.21
C ASP A 59 11.11 2.59 -4.34
N ASN A 60 12.25 2.29 -4.97
CA ASN A 60 13.56 2.11 -4.31
C ASN A 60 13.51 1.22 -3.05
N ASP A 61 13.07 -0.02 -3.20
CA ASP A 61 12.92 -1.05 -2.15
C ASP A 61 11.94 -0.69 -1.01
N LYS A 62 11.10 0.31 -1.25
CA LYS A 62 10.07 0.75 -0.30
C LYS A 62 8.70 0.66 -0.94
N LEU A 63 7.71 0.46 -0.10
CA LEU A 63 6.30 0.47 -0.47
C LEU A 63 5.56 1.55 0.30
N TYR A 64 4.72 2.25 -0.43
CA TYR A 64 3.92 3.37 0.05
C TYR A 64 2.44 3.03 -0.12
N CYS A 65 1.71 3.01 0.99
CA CYS A 65 0.29 2.65 1.03
C CYS A 65 -0.38 3.20 2.28
N GLY A 66 -1.70 3.04 2.39
CA GLY A 66 -2.38 3.48 3.61
C GLY A 66 -3.89 3.32 3.63
N PHE A 67 -4.45 3.69 4.78
CA PHE A 67 -5.88 3.93 4.95
C PHE A 67 -6.08 4.99 6.04
N MET A 68 -6.10 4.62 7.32
CA MET A 68 -6.13 5.60 8.42
C MET A 68 -4.76 6.26 8.64
N MET A 69 -3.69 5.55 8.27
CA MET A 69 -2.31 5.97 8.35
C MET A 69 -1.69 5.85 6.96
N PHE A 70 -0.71 6.70 6.65
CA PHE A 70 0.18 6.52 5.51
C PHE A 70 1.46 5.81 5.97
N TYR A 71 1.86 4.75 5.29
CA TYR A 71 3.01 3.94 5.67
C TYR A 71 4.09 3.95 4.59
N CYS A 72 5.34 3.86 5.05
CA CYS A 72 6.45 3.41 4.25
C CYS A 72 6.96 2.10 4.82
N VAL A 73 6.99 1.08 3.99
CA VAL A 73 7.32 -0.30 4.37
C VAL A 73 8.53 -0.76 3.57
N ASN A 74 9.42 -1.52 4.17
CA ASN A 74 10.48 -2.22 3.45
C ASN A 74 9.85 -3.29 2.55
N ALA A 75 10.07 -3.23 1.23
CA ALA A 75 9.44 -4.15 0.29
C ALA A 75 9.96 -5.59 0.38
N GLU A 76 11.13 -5.80 0.97
CA GLU A 76 11.72 -7.12 1.15
C GLU A 76 11.24 -7.78 2.43
N THR A 77 11.25 -7.04 3.55
CA THR A 77 11.00 -7.59 4.90
C THR A 77 9.59 -7.35 5.40
N GLY A 78 8.90 -6.37 4.85
CA GLY A 78 7.60 -5.92 5.33
C GLY A 78 7.64 -5.07 6.58
N GLU A 79 8.82 -4.68 7.05
CA GLU A 79 8.95 -3.83 8.23
C GLU A 79 8.49 -2.41 7.93
N ILE A 80 7.74 -1.82 8.86
CA ILE A 80 7.35 -0.42 8.79
C ILE A 80 8.60 0.43 9.05
N LEU A 81 9.03 1.19 8.05
CA LEU A 81 10.16 2.12 8.17
C LEU A 81 9.73 3.43 8.84
N TRP A 82 8.52 3.90 8.52
CA TRP A 82 7.86 5.04 9.16
C TRP A 82 6.38 5.09 8.80
N SER A 83 5.62 5.90 9.55
CA SER A 83 4.23 6.21 9.25
C SER A 83 3.89 7.69 9.49
N TYR A 84 2.82 8.15 8.85
CA TYR A 84 2.27 9.49 9.01
C TYR A 84 0.77 9.40 9.28
N ASN A 85 0.28 10.16 10.27
CA ASN A 85 -1.14 10.24 10.61
C ASN A 85 -1.75 11.55 10.09
N PRO A 86 -2.60 11.50 9.05
CA PRO A 86 -3.30 12.68 8.53
C PRO A 86 -4.40 13.21 9.47
N GLU A 87 -4.87 12.43 10.45
CA GLU A 87 -5.88 12.86 11.43
C GLU A 87 -5.33 13.77 12.54
N LYS A 88 -4.02 14.05 12.58
CA LYS A 88 -3.45 14.97 13.59
C LYS A 88 -3.98 16.41 13.47
N GLU A 89 -4.57 16.76 12.34
CA GLU A 89 -5.17 18.07 12.08
C GLU A 89 -6.62 17.92 11.59
N PRO A 90 -7.52 17.35 12.42
CA PRO A 90 -8.88 17.06 11.97
C PRO A 90 -9.69 18.35 11.91
N LYS A 91 -10.48 18.51 10.84
CA LYS A 91 -11.62 19.41 10.86
C LYS A 91 -12.75 18.74 11.65
N GLU A 92 -13.65 19.53 12.24
CA GLU A 92 -14.80 18.97 12.95
C GLU A 92 -15.61 18.04 12.03
N ASN A 93 -15.89 16.83 12.51
CA ASN A 93 -16.66 15.77 11.80
C ASN A 93 -16.01 15.22 10.52
N ASP A 94 -14.69 15.34 10.36
CA ASP A 94 -13.99 14.90 9.16
C ASP A 94 -12.99 13.77 9.45
N TRP A 95 -13.10 12.65 8.74
CA TRP A 95 -12.18 11.52 8.84
C TRP A 95 -11.11 11.63 7.74
N ALA A 96 -9.84 11.44 8.12
CA ALA A 96 -8.71 11.68 7.21
C ALA A 96 -8.25 10.41 6.47
N TRP A 97 -9.16 9.50 6.18
CA TRP A 97 -8.85 8.24 5.53
C TRP A 97 -8.31 8.42 4.10
N ILE A 98 -7.39 7.55 3.71
CA ILE A 98 -6.64 7.60 2.45
C ILE A 98 -7.15 6.50 1.51
N TYR A 99 -8.13 6.84 0.68
CA TYR A 99 -8.64 5.93 -0.37
C TYR A 99 -7.88 6.06 -1.69
N SER A 100 -7.20 7.19 -1.90
CA SER A 100 -6.45 7.42 -3.13
C SER A 100 -5.20 6.55 -3.22
N THR A 101 -4.84 6.14 -4.43
CA THR A 101 -3.52 5.54 -4.68
C THR A 101 -2.47 6.64 -4.59
N PRO A 102 -1.42 6.51 -3.75
CA PRO A 102 -0.38 7.52 -3.69
C PRO A 102 0.40 7.63 -5.01
N VAL A 103 1.06 8.75 -5.21
CA VAL A 103 1.97 8.96 -6.36
C VAL A 103 3.32 9.41 -5.85
N ILE A 104 4.38 8.75 -6.33
CA ILE A 104 5.76 9.12 -6.03
C ILE A 104 6.32 9.97 -7.15
N TYR A 105 6.89 11.13 -6.81
CA TYR A 105 7.57 11.99 -7.78
C TYR A 105 8.68 12.80 -7.10
N LYS A 106 9.92 12.62 -7.60
CA LYS A 106 11.12 13.36 -7.15
C LYS A 106 11.27 13.40 -5.62
N GLY A 107 11.34 12.22 -5.00
CA GLY A 107 11.56 12.11 -3.55
C GLY A 107 10.37 12.54 -2.69
N ARG A 108 9.16 12.58 -3.26
CA ARG A 108 7.93 12.97 -2.56
C ARG A 108 6.80 11.98 -2.79
N ALA A 109 6.00 11.75 -1.77
CA ALA A 109 4.75 11.03 -1.85
C ALA A 109 3.57 11.99 -1.80
N TYR A 110 2.67 11.88 -2.78
CA TYR A 110 1.44 12.66 -2.89
C TYR A 110 0.23 11.74 -2.69
N PHE A 111 -0.74 12.17 -1.89
CA PHE A 111 -2.00 11.44 -1.73
C PHE A 111 -3.14 12.37 -1.29
N GLY A 112 -4.35 12.05 -1.73
CA GLY A 112 -5.57 12.68 -1.24
C GLY A 112 -6.13 11.94 -0.02
N SER A 113 -6.80 12.68 0.86
CA SER A 113 -7.45 12.17 2.06
C SER A 113 -8.92 12.59 2.09
N GLY A 114 -9.75 11.84 2.82
CA GLY A 114 -11.16 12.14 3.07
C GLY A 114 -11.38 13.54 3.64
N ASN A 115 -10.40 14.09 4.35
CA ASN A 115 -10.49 15.41 4.97
C ASN A 115 -10.27 16.60 4.00
N THR A 116 -10.50 16.39 2.70
CA THR A 116 -10.41 17.38 1.61
C THR A 116 -9.01 17.91 1.29
N TYR A 117 -7.95 17.40 1.93
CA TYR A 117 -6.58 17.82 1.66
C TYR A 117 -5.83 16.88 0.70
N VAL A 118 -4.88 17.47 -0.03
CA VAL A 118 -3.80 16.74 -0.71
C VAL A 118 -2.54 16.89 0.12
N TYR A 119 -1.95 15.77 0.51
CA TYR A 119 -0.70 15.73 1.26
C TYR A 119 0.48 15.55 0.31
N CYS A 120 1.61 16.12 0.71
CA CYS A 120 2.90 15.92 0.08
C CYS A 120 3.94 15.65 1.18
N LEU A 121 4.41 14.42 1.29
CA LEU A 121 5.43 14.03 2.26
C LEU A 121 6.79 13.95 1.58
N ASN A 122 7.83 14.45 2.24
CA ASN A 122 9.19 14.12 1.86
C ASN A 122 9.47 12.65 2.25
N ILE A 123 9.94 11.85 1.30
CA ILE A 123 10.24 10.42 1.51
C ILE A 123 11.73 10.11 1.40
N GLU A 124 12.53 11.09 0.99
CA GLU A 124 13.98 11.02 1.09
C GLU A 124 14.34 11.35 2.54
N ARG A 125 14.96 10.38 3.23
CA ARG A 125 15.56 10.66 4.54
C ARG A 125 16.90 11.36 4.31
N SER A 126 17.11 12.47 5.01
CA SER A 126 18.43 13.06 5.28
C SER A 126 19.29 12.14 6.12
#